data_AF-A0A420QYF9-F1
#
_entry.id   AF-A0A420QYF9-F1
#
_cell.length_a   1.000
_cell.length_b   1.000
_cell.length_c   1.000
_cell.angle_alpha   90.00
_cell.angle_beta   90.00
_cell.angle_gamma   90.00
#
_symmetry.space_group_name_H-M   'P 1'
#
loop_
_entity.id
_entity.type
_entity.pdbx_description
1 polymer ?
#
loop_
_entity_poly.entity_id
_entity_poly.type
_entity_poly.pdbx_seq_one_letter_code
_entity_poly.pdbx_strand_id
1 'polypeptide(L)'
;MATLYTYSPRGLASHKFWDESEETVWPNVASIPLPPSPQVVAPVEQEPWANLPWEELRAKTDARVLKVAEAAREHLLGGLYEHLPHTELDWSLDDEEPRCRVVEMDCYGMSFGRAWALKRHLLRSPHTAHEVRLAEEWVEPPSSSSPQPSPSLHQPPTPIAPAPEMDFMEVDGELEAERAMDASHSAVAAESGIPVLNASSKRSSAPNAEIPDLGEERESAPQPPPHLRRSRRSNRKKLR
;
A
#
# COMPACT_ATOMS: atom_id res chain seq x y z
N MET A 1 -46.02 15.52 15.65
CA MET A 1 -45.82 14.42 14.69
C MET A 1 -44.76 14.89 13.71
N ALA A 2 -43.51 14.44 13.88
CA ALA A 2 -42.38 14.88 13.07
C ALA A 2 -42.04 13.77 12.08
N THR A 3 -42.10 14.09 10.79
CA THR A 3 -41.72 13.20 9.70
C THR A 3 -40.20 13.23 9.55
N LEU A 4 -39.55 12.11 9.87
CA LEU A 4 -38.12 11.93 9.62
C LEU A 4 -37.92 11.70 8.12
N TYR A 5 -37.32 12.68 7.45
CA TYR A 5 -36.93 12.59 6.04
C TYR A 5 -35.61 11.83 5.95
N THR A 6 -35.68 10.52 5.67
CA THR A 6 -34.50 9.71 5.38
C THR A 6 -34.02 10.02 3.97
N TYR A 7 -32.90 10.72 3.88
CA TYR A 7 -32.24 11.06 2.61
C TYR A 7 -31.54 9.80 2.10
N SER A 8 -32.20 9.03 1.22
CA SER A 8 -31.55 7.96 0.47
C SER A 8 -30.60 8.57 -0.55
N PRO A 9 -29.29 8.26 -0.54
CA PRO A 9 -28.37 8.69 -1.57
C PRO A 9 -28.76 8.03 -2.91
N ARG A 10 -29.49 8.78 -3.72
CA ARG A 10 -29.75 8.47 -5.13
C ARG A 10 -28.41 8.56 -5.87
N GLY A 11 -27.79 7.43 -6.21
CA GLY A 11 -26.77 7.45 -7.27
C GLY A 11 -25.71 6.36 -7.35
N LEU A 12 -25.59 5.40 -6.42
CA LEU A 12 -24.48 4.41 -6.48
C LEU A 12 -24.92 2.98 -6.16
N ALA A 13 -25.92 2.47 -6.87
CA ALA A 13 -26.19 1.04 -6.90
C ALA A 13 -26.88 0.65 -8.22
N SER A 14 -26.15 0.78 -9.34
CA SER A 14 -26.37 -0.14 -10.46
C SER A 14 -25.45 -1.35 -10.26
N HIS A 15 -25.56 -1.97 -9.08
CA HIS A 15 -25.10 -3.35 -8.93
C HIS A 15 -26.16 -4.15 -9.66
N LYS A 16 -25.92 -4.46 -10.93
CA LYS A 16 -26.76 -5.42 -11.65
C LYS A 16 -26.73 -6.68 -10.80
N PHE A 17 -27.85 -6.95 -10.15
CA PHE A 17 -28.12 -8.19 -9.48
C PHE A 17 -27.84 -9.26 -10.54
N TRP A 18 -26.83 -10.10 -10.32
CA TRP A 18 -26.62 -11.26 -11.17
C TRP A 18 -27.89 -12.10 -10.99
N ASP A 19 -28.79 -12.00 -11.97
CA ASP A 19 -30.01 -12.77 -11.97
C ASP A 19 -29.56 -14.22 -12.18
N GLU A 20 -29.52 -14.99 -11.09
CA GLU A 20 -29.16 -16.42 -11.06
C GLU A 20 -30.13 -17.27 -11.92
N SER A 21 -31.15 -16.62 -12.51
CA SER A 21 -32.13 -17.15 -13.44
C SER A 21 -31.72 -17.04 -14.92
N GLU A 22 -30.66 -16.30 -15.27
CA GLU A 22 -30.07 -16.39 -16.61
C GLU A 22 -29.19 -17.65 -16.67
N GLU A 23 -29.83 -18.80 -16.96
CA GLU A 23 -29.11 -19.99 -17.42
C GLU A 23 -28.14 -19.53 -18.50
N THR A 24 -26.84 -19.63 -18.21
CA THR A 24 -25.78 -19.36 -19.17
C THR A 24 -25.90 -20.43 -20.25
N VAL A 25 -26.73 -20.17 -21.25
CA VAL A 25 -26.85 -20.96 -22.46
C VAL A 25 -25.55 -20.74 -23.21
N TRP A 26 -24.56 -21.57 -22.92
CA TRP A 26 -23.38 -21.66 -23.75
C TRP A 26 -23.87 -21.93 -25.17
N PRO A 27 -23.51 -21.09 -26.16
CA PRO A 27 -23.89 -21.35 -27.53
C PRO A 27 -23.43 -22.78 -27.84
N ASN A 28 -24.37 -23.61 -28.30
CA ASN A 28 -24.09 -24.97 -28.71
C ASN A 28 -23.23 -24.88 -29.97
N VAL A 29 -21.93 -24.65 -29.77
CA VAL A 29 -20.93 -24.64 -30.83
C VAL A 29 -20.88 -26.09 -31.27
N ALA A 30 -21.52 -26.35 -32.43
CA ALA A 30 -21.49 -27.63 -33.08
C ALA A 30 -20.04 -28.14 -33.05
N SER A 31 -19.83 -29.28 -32.39
CA SER A 31 -18.50 -29.82 -32.14
C SER A 31 -17.81 -30.05 -33.47
N ILE A 32 -16.95 -29.11 -33.86
CA ILE A 32 -16.05 -29.30 -34.99
C ILE A 32 -15.15 -30.47 -34.58
N PRO A 33 -15.01 -31.52 -35.39
CA PRO A 33 -14.10 -32.61 -35.10
C PRO A 33 -12.71 -32.01 -34.88
N LEU A 34 -12.21 -32.12 -33.66
CA LEU A 34 -10.88 -31.63 -33.33
C LEU A 34 -9.90 -32.39 -34.22
N PRO A 35 -9.03 -31.72 -34.99
CA PRO A 35 -7.96 -32.41 -35.70
C PRO A 35 -7.16 -33.23 -34.67
N PRO A 36 -6.64 -34.41 -35.03
CA PRO A 36 -5.88 -35.23 -34.10
C PRO A 36 -4.72 -34.38 -33.57
N SER A 37 -4.72 -34.10 -32.26
CA SER A 37 -3.65 -33.34 -31.64
C SER A 37 -2.32 -34.00 -32.01
N PRO A 38 -1.36 -33.26 -32.59
CA PRO A 38 -0.03 -33.80 -32.80
C PRO A 38 0.47 -34.28 -31.43
N GLN A 39 0.83 -35.57 -31.36
CA GLN A 39 1.42 -36.15 -30.15
C GLN A 39 2.84 -35.61 -29.99
N VAL A 40 2.93 -34.33 -29.63
CA VAL A 40 4.13 -33.77 -29.05
C VAL A 40 4.18 -34.36 -27.65
N VAL A 41 5.00 -35.39 -27.47
CA VAL A 41 5.43 -35.85 -26.14
C VAL A 41 6.29 -34.73 -25.57
N ALA A 42 5.66 -33.63 -25.16
CA ALA A 42 6.31 -32.62 -24.38
C ALA A 42 6.79 -33.33 -23.11
N PRO A 43 8.06 -33.17 -22.71
CA PRO A 43 8.49 -33.54 -21.37
C PRO A 43 7.44 -32.97 -20.42
N VAL A 44 6.80 -33.82 -19.63
CA VAL A 44 5.96 -33.37 -18.54
C VAL A 44 6.91 -32.61 -17.62
N GLU A 45 6.96 -31.29 -17.79
CA GLU A 45 7.43 -30.38 -16.76
C GLU A 45 6.42 -30.55 -15.63
N GLN A 46 6.71 -31.55 -14.80
CA GLN A 46 5.96 -31.80 -13.59
C GLN A 46 6.16 -30.55 -12.75
N GLU A 47 5.14 -29.69 -12.71
CA GLU A 47 5.19 -28.45 -11.94
C GLU A 47 5.68 -28.81 -10.51
N PRO A 48 6.87 -28.35 -10.10
CA PRO A 48 7.51 -28.80 -8.85
C PRO A 48 6.65 -28.54 -7.59
N TRP A 49 5.60 -27.74 -7.75
CA TRP A 49 4.63 -27.35 -6.75
C TRP A 49 3.72 -28.50 -6.29
N ALA A 50 3.55 -29.57 -7.08
CA ALA A 50 2.63 -30.67 -6.79
C ALA A 50 3.05 -31.56 -5.60
N ASN A 51 4.31 -31.48 -5.16
CA ASN A 51 4.85 -32.30 -4.06
C ASN A 51 5.12 -31.52 -2.77
N LEU A 52 4.80 -30.22 -2.75
CA LEU A 52 4.99 -29.42 -1.53
C LEU A 52 3.88 -29.75 -0.52
N PRO A 53 4.20 -29.93 0.77
CA PRO A 53 3.20 -30.00 1.83
C PRO A 53 2.27 -28.80 1.74
N TRP A 54 0.97 -29.00 1.96
CA TRP A 54 -0.01 -27.92 1.79
C TRP A 54 0.35 -26.70 2.67
N GLU A 55 0.95 -26.93 3.84
CA GLU A 55 1.43 -25.89 4.76
C GLU A 55 2.45 -24.96 4.10
N GLU A 56 3.37 -25.51 3.30
CA GLU A 56 4.39 -24.73 2.60
C GLU A 56 3.78 -23.89 1.48
N LEU A 57 2.81 -24.46 0.75
CA LEU A 57 2.06 -23.73 -0.28
C LEU A 57 1.28 -22.55 0.32
N ARG A 58 0.65 -22.75 1.49
CA ARG A 58 -0.03 -21.66 2.20
C ARG A 58 0.97 -20.58 2.63
N ALA A 59 2.07 -20.95 3.28
CA ALA A 59 3.08 -19.99 3.73
C ALA A 59 3.66 -19.16 2.56
N LYS A 60 3.90 -19.78 1.40
CA LYS A 60 4.34 -19.08 0.19
C LYS A 60 3.28 -18.11 -0.34
N THR A 61 2.01 -18.50 -0.27
CA THR A 61 0.88 -17.65 -0.68
C THR A 61 0.73 -16.46 0.25
N ASP A 62 0.75 -16.69 1.57
CA ASP A 62 0.66 -15.62 2.58
C ASP A 62 1.79 -14.60 2.44
N ALA A 63 3.02 -15.08 2.20
CA ALA A 63 4.16 -14.20 1.93
C ALA A 63 3.99 -13.34 0.67
N ARG A 64 3.37 -13.88 -0.39
CA ARG A 64 3.02 -13.11 -1.60
C ARG A 64 1.96 -12.07 -1.29
N VAL A 65 0.91 -12.44 -0.55
CA VAL A 65 -0.18 -11.52 -0.16
C VAL A 65 0.37 -10.35 0.66
N LEU A 66 1.26 -10.59 1.62
CA LEU A 66 1.88 -9.53 2.42
C LEU A 66 2.66 -8.53 1.54
N LYS A 67 3.47 -9.02 0.60
CA LYS A 67 4.21 -8.15 -0.33
C LYS A 67 3.28 -7.32 -1.23
N VAL A 68 2.21 -7.93 -1.73
CA VAL A 68 1.21 -7.22 -2.54
C VAL A 68 0.50 -6.15 -1.69
N ALA A 69 0.20 -6.45 -0.43
CA ALA A 69 -0.42 -5.50 0.47
C ALA A 69 0.52 -4.32 0.79
N GLU A 70 1.82 -4.57 1.00
CA GLU A 70 2.83 -3.53 1.17
C GLU A 70 2.89 -2.59 -0.04
N ALA A 71 3.01 -3.16 -1.25
CA ALA A 71 3.04 -2.37 -2.49
C ALA A 71 1.74 -1.58 -2.72
N ALA A 72 0.58 -2.17 -2.40
CA ALA A 72 -0.70 -1.46 -2.47
C ALA A 72 -0.76 -0.28 -1.50
N ARG A 73 -0.24 -0.45 -0.27
CA ARG A 73 -0.17 0.64 0.72
C ARG A 73 0.78 1.75 0.27
N GLU A 74 1.94 1.39 -0.25
CA GLU A 74 2.89 2.35 -0.84
C GLU A 74 2.22 3.14 -1.97
N HIS A 75 1.51 2.46 -2.88
CA HIS A 75 0.82 3.13 -3.97
C HIS A 75 -0.29 4.10 -3.49
N LEU A 76 -1.10 3.69 -2.52
CA LEU A 76 -2.24 4.47 -2.03
C LEU A 76 -1.83 5.62 -1.10
N LEU A 77 -0.77 5.44 -0.31
CA LEU A 77 -0.37 6.38 0.73
C LEU A 77 0.94 7.12 0.42
N GLY A 78 1.72 6.67 -0.56
CA GLY A 78 3.04 7.22 -0.89
C GLY A 78 3.03 8.73 -1.12
N GLY A 79 1.99 9.25 -1.80
CA GLY A 79 1.83 10.70 -2.02
C GLY A 79 1.66 11.53 -0.73
N LEU A 80 1.41 10.91 0.43
CA LEU A 80 1.42 11.61 1.72
C LEU A 80 2.84 11.82 2.27
N TYR A 81 3.82 11.06 1.79
CA TYR A 81 5.21 11.04 2.23
C TYR A 81 6.18 11.59 1.18
N GLU A 82 5.68 12.10 0.04
CA GLU A 82 6.48 12.66 -1.06
C GLU A 82 7.50 13.72 -0.62
N HIS A 83 7.22 14.45 0.47
CA HIS A 83 8.12 15.47 1.03
C HIS A 83 9.22 14.92 1.96
N LEU A 84 9.32 13.59 2.12
CA LEU A 84 10.31 12.90 2.97
C LEU A 84 11.10 11.85 2.17
N PRO A 85 11.81 12.22 1.09
CA PRO A 85 12.44 11.27 0.18
C PRO A 85 13.61 10.45 0.77
N HIS A 86 14.30 10.94 1.80
CA HIS A 86 15.43 10.22 2.43
C HIS A 86 15.00 9.39 3.63
N THR A 87 13.74 9.52 4.06
CA THR A 87 13.21 8.84 5.23
C THR A 87 12.79 7.40 4.90
N GLU A 88 13.22 6.44 5.71
CA GLU A 88 12.75 5.05 5.62
C GLU A 88 11.31 4.93 6.13
N LEU A 89 10.46 4.26 5.33
CA LEU A 89 9.04 4.07 5.63
C LEU A 89 8.73 2.59 5.78
N ASP A 90 8.07 2.24 6.88
CA ASP A 90 7.60 0.88 7.11
C ASP A 90 6.19 0.66 6.52
N TRP A 91 6.17 0.05 5.34
CA TRP A 91 4.93 -0.36 4.66
C TRP A 91 4.32 -1.66 5.20
N SER A 92 5.02 -2.39 6.07
CA SER A 92 4.56 -3.67 6.63
C SER A 92 3.49 -3.52 7.71
N LEU A 93 3.41 -2.34 8.35
CA LEU A 93 2.36 -2.06 9.34
C LEU A 93 0.99 -2.17 8.67
N ASP A 94 0.26 -3.22 9.04
CA ASP A 94 -1.10 -3.46 8.57
C ASP A 94 -2.09 -2.80 9.52
N ASP A 95 -2.83 -1.83 9.02
CA ASP A 95 -3.74 -1.04 9.83
C ASP A 95 -4.91 -0.54 9.01
N GLU A 96 -6.10 -0.69 9.57
CA GLU A 96 -7.33 -0.04 9.06
C GLU A 96 -7.24 1.49 9.18
N GLU A 97 -6.47 2.01 10.15
CA GLU A 97 -6.28 3.44 10.37
C GLU A 97 -4.96 3.96 9.79
N PRO A 98 -4.94 5.16 9.19
CA PRO A 98 -3.70 5.83 8.80
C PRO A 98 -2.75 6.01 9.99
N ARG A 99 -1.50 5.53 9.88
CA ARG A 99 -0.48 5.67 10.94
C ARG A 99 0.78 6.36 10.45
N CYS A 100 1.54 6.94 11.36
CA CYS A 100 2.89 7.40 11.03
C CYS A 100 3.81 6.18 10.82
N ARG A 101 4.43 6.10 9.65
CA ARG A 101 5.27 4.97 9.19
C ARG A 101 6.76 5.32 9.15
N VAL A 102 7.12 6.53 9.57
CA VAL A 102 8.49 7.01 9.60
C VAL A 102 9.26 6.26 10.68
N VAL A 103 10.24 5.46 10.28
CA VAL A 103 11.08 4.67 11.18
C VAL A 103 11.97 5.61 12.01
N GLU A 104 12.46 5.15 13.16
CA GLU A 104 13.35 5.90 14.07
C GLU A 104 12.81 7.21 14.66
N MET A 105 11.49 7.42 14.60
CA MET A 105 10.83 8.57 15.24
C MET A 105 9.91 8.13 16.37
N ASP A 106 9.81 8.93 17.44
CA ASP A 106 8.95 8.66 18.60
C ASP A 106 7.44 8.54 18.26
N CYS A 107 7.04 9.07 17.11
CA CYS A 107 5.66 9.01 16.61
C CYS A 107 5.39 7.80 15.70
N TYR A 108 6.38 6.96 15.42
CA TYR A 108 6.22 5.73 14.66
C TYR A 108 5.08 4.86 15.24
N GLY A 109 4.18 4.39 14.38
CA GLY A 109 2.99 3.60 14.75
C GLY A 109 1.85 4.38 15.42
N MET A 110 1.96 5.72 15.57
CA MET A 110 0.86 6.55 16.05
C MET A 110 -0.27 6.57 15.02
N SER A 111 -1.49 6.20 15.42
CA SER A 111 -2.66 6.19 14.54
C SER A 111 -3.37 7.54 14.48
N PHE A 112 -4.01 7.79 13.34
CA PHE A 112 -4.77 8.99 13.03
C PHE A 112 -6.09 8.55 12.41
N GLY A 113 -7.22 8.98 12.98
CA GLY A 113 -8.53 8.55 12.48
C GLY A 113 -8.86 9.00 11.04
N ARG A 114 -8.03 9.84 10.40
CA ARG A 114 -8.22 10.30 9.01
C ARG A 114 -6.88 10.60 8.31
N ALA A 115 -6.80 10.33 7.01
CA ALA A 115 -5.58 10.55 6.21
C ALA A 115 -5.08 12.01 6.21
N TRP A 116 -5.99 13.00 6.19
CA TRP A 116 -5.59 14.42 6.26
C TRP A 116 -4.93 14.78 7.60
N ALA A 117 -5.30 14.10 8.70
CA ALA A 117 -4.72 14.32 10.01
C ALA A 117 -3.29 13.77 10.06
N LEU A 118 -3.06 12.61 9.42
CA LEU A 118 -1.72 12.07 9.16
C LEU A 118 -0.90 13.03 8.28
N LYS A 119 -1.43 13.50 7.15
CA LYS A 119 -0.74 14.48 6.29
C LYS A 119 -0.28 15.72 7.06
N ARG A 120 -1.18 16.31 7.86
CA ARG A 120 -0.85 17.46 8.72
C ARG A 120 0.19 17.11 9.78
N HIS A 121 0.23 15.88 10.27
CA HIS A 121 1.24 15.40 11.21
C HIS A 121 2.62 15.28 10.53
N LEU A 122 2.68 14.68 9.34
CA LEU A 122 3.90 14.51 8.55
C LEU A 122 4.52 15.85 8.12
N LEU A 123 3.70 16.90 7.95
CA LEU A 123 4.16 18.25 7.64
C LEU A 123 4.65 19.05 8.85
N ARG A 124 4.74 18.44 10.05
CA ARG A 124 5.25 19.13 11.24
C ARG A 124 6.78 19.14 11.27
N SER A 125 7.29 20.15 11.97
CA SER A 125 8.73 20.39 12.18
C SER A 125 9.57 19.16 12.56
N PRO A 126 9.10 18.19 13.39
CA PRO A 126 9.92 17.03 13.72
C PRO A 126 10.28 16.15 12.52
N HIS A 127 9.35 15.95 11.58
CA HIS A 127 9.60 15.09 10.41
C HIS A 127 10.49 15.80 9.41
N THR A 128 10.25 17.10 9.18
CA THR A 128 11.11 17.89 8.30
C THR A 128 12.51 18.03 8.86
N ALA A 129 12.68 18.14 10.18
CA ALA A 129 14.01 18.18 10.81
C ALA A 129 14.74 16.83 10.73
N HIS A 130 14.01 15.72 10.88
CA HIS A 130 14.55 14.38 10.69
C HIS A 130 15.01 14.17 9.25
N GLU A 131 14.18 14.56 8.27
CA GLU A 131 14.51 14.51 6.85
C GLU A 131 15.74 15.35 6.49
N VAL A 132 15.86 16.57 7.02
CA VAL A 132 17.06 17.41 6.81
C VAL A 132 18.31 16.74 7.37
N ARG A 133 18.22 16.14 8.57
CA ARG A 133 19.35 15.42 9.17
C ARG A 133 19.78 14.22 8.33
N LEU A 134 18.82 13.45 7.83
CA LEU A 134 19.11 12.34 6.91
C LEU A 134 19.73 12.86 5.62
N ALA A 135 19.17 13.90 5.01
CA ALA A 135 19.74 14.50 3.81
C ALA A 135 21.19 14.99 4.02
N GLU A 136 21.52 15.56 5.18
CA GLU A 136 22.90 15.96 5.53
C GLU A 136 23.85 14.76 5.67
N GLU A 137 23.37 13.62 6.17
CA GLU A 137 24.15 12.38 6.26
C GLU A 137 24.36 11.72 4.88
N TRP A 138 23.34 11.79 4.02
CA TRP A 138 23.36 11.27 2.65
C TRP A 138 24.25 12.07 1.71
N VAL A 139 24.40 13.37 1.95
CA VAL A 139 25.48 14.15 1.33
C VAL A 139 26.75 13.69 2.03
N GLU A 140 27.32 12.58 1.54
CA GLU A 140 28.63 12.08 1.97
C GLU A 140 29.54 13.31 2.13
N PRO A 141 30.09 13.56 3.32
CA PRO A 141 30.96 14.71 3.50
C PRO A 141 32.04 14.60 2.43
N PRO A 142 32.17 15.59 1.54
CA PRO A 142 32.93 15.49 0.29
C PRO A 142 34.28 14.94 0.67
N SER A 143 34.56 13.70 0.27
CA SER A 143 35.56 12.82 0.87
C SER A 143 36.80 13.61 1.28
N SER A 144 36.82 14.09 2.53
CA SER A 144 37.92 14.89 3.09
C SER A 144 39.12 13.98 3.40
N SER A 145 39.03 12.73 2.97
CA SER A 145 40.04 11.71 3.02
C SER A 145 39.90 10.86 1.75
N SER A 146 39.94 11.49 0.57
CA SER A 146 40.62 10.81 -0.53
C SER A 146 42.10 10.88 -0.17
N PRO A 147 42.73 9.81 0.35
CA PRO A 147 44.17 9.81 0.50
C PRO A 147 44.71 10.11 -0.90
N GLN A 148 45.41 11.23 -1.04
CA GLN A 148 46.17 11.50 -2.25
C GLN A 148 46.83 10.18 -2.67
N PRO A 149 46.63 9.71 -3.92
CA PRO A 149 47.45 8.62 -4.40
C PRO A 149 48.88 9.06 -4.19
N SER A 150 49.57 8.39 -3.28
CA SER A 150 51.00 8.62 -3.08
C SER A 150 51.61 8.51 -4.48
N PRO A 151 52.42 9.48 -4.92
CA PRO A 151 53.02 9.45 -6.23
C PRO A 151 53.98 8.26 -6.28
N SER A 152 53.47 7.09 -6.66
CA SER A 152 54.27 5.92 -6.97
C SER A 152 54.98 6.21 -8.29
N LEU A 153 56.10 6.91 -8.15
CA LEU A 153 57.21 6.90 -9.08
C LEU A 153 57.60 5.43 -9.32
N HIS A 154 57.43 4.98 -10.56
CA HIS A 154 57.98 3.74 -11.12
C HIS A 154 57.30 2.42 -10.72
N GLN A 155 56.14 2.13 -11.31
CA GLN A 155 55.87 0.76 -11.75
C GLN A 155 56.12 0.66 -13.27
N PRO A 156 56.99 -0.26 -13.73
CA PRO A 156 57.11 -0.55 -15.15
C PRO A 156 55.79 -1.16 -15.67
N PRO A 157 55.42 -0.92 -16.93
CA PRO A 157 54.20 -1.45 -17.51
C PRO A 157 54.21 -2.97 -17.45
N THR A 158 53.28 -3.54 -16.70
CA THR A 158 53.01 -4.98 -16.74
C THR A 158 52.57 -5.34 -18.16
N PRO A 159 53.15 -6.35 -18.80
CA PRO A 159 52.72 -6.80 -20.12
C PRO A 159 51.25 -7.23 -20.05
N ILE A 160 50.43 -6.63 -20.90
CA ILE A 160 49.02 -6.96 -21.09
C ILE A 160 48.95 -8.42 -21.57
N ALA A 161 48.47 -9.30 -20.69
CA ALA A 161 48.00 -10.61 -21.13
C ALA A 161 46.68 -10.42 -21.89
N PRO A 162 46.46 -11.12 -23.02
CA PRO A 162 45.20 -11.08 -23.74
C PRO A 162 44.08 -11.56 -22.82
N ALA A 163 43.08 -10.71 -22.62
CA ALA A 163 41.88 -11.07 -21.87
C ALA A 163 41.17 -12.22 -22.61
N PRO A 164 40.76 -13.30 -21.92
CA PRO A 164 39.90 -14.30 -22.52
C PRO A 164 38.57 -13.64 -22.88
N GLU A 165 38.16 -13.81 -24.13
CA GLU A 165 36.83 -13.48 -24.65
C GLU A 165 35.81 -14.29 -23.84
N MET A 166 35.19 -13.65 -22.84
CA MET A 166 34.00 -14.17 -22.22
C MET A 166 32.84 -13.78 -23.13
N ASP A 167 32.37 -14.75 -23.91
CA ASP A 167 31.11 -14.66 -24.65
C ASP A 167 29.99 -14.32 -23.66
N PHE A 168 29.53 -13.07 -23.71
CA PHE A 168 28.31 -12.66 -23.05
C PHE A 168 27.16 -13.33 -23.81
N MET A 169 26.62 -14.41 -23.24
CA MET A 169 25.31 -14.91 -23.68
C MET A 169 24.30 -13.79 -23.42
N GLU A 170 23.83 -13.21 -24.52
CA GLU A 170 22.71 -12.29 -24.59
C GLU A 170 21.48 -13.01 -24.02
N VAL A 171 21.16 -12.74 -22.76
CA VAL A 171 19.91 -13.17 -22.14
C VAL A 171 18.85 -12.20 -22.65
N ASP A 172 18.14 -12.63 -23.69
CA ASP A 172 16.98 -11.95 -24.26
C ASP A 172 16.01 -11.54 -23.15
N GLY A 173 15.83 -10.22 -23.02
CA GLY A 173 14.84 -9.60 -22.17
C GLY A 173 13.46 -9.72 -22.80
N GLU A 174 12.63 -10.59 -22.25
CA GLU A 174 11.21 -10.68 -22.59
C GLU A 174 10.36 -10.50 -21.33
N LEU A 175 10.19 -9.24 -20.89
CA LEU A 175 9.16 -8.85 -19.90
C LEU A 175 8.70 -7.41 -20.18
N GLU A 176 8.17 -7.17 -21.39
CA GLU A 176 7.46 -5.93 -21.70
C GLU A 176 6.16 -6.21 -22.48
N ALA A 177 5.23 -6.89 -21.84
CA ALA A 177 3.85 -6.97 -22.31
C ALA A 177 2.93 -7.13 -21.11
N GLU A 178 2.29 -6.03 -20.66
CA GLU A 178 0.95 -6.01 -20.02
C GLU A 178 0.56 -4.61 -19.47
N ARG A 179 0.88 -3.52 -20.19
CA ARG A 179 0.23 -2.21 -19.98
C ARG A 179 -0.55 -1.77 -21.21
N ALA A 180 -1.64 -2.47 -21.50
CA ALA A 180 -2.67 -1.96 -22.38
C ALA A 180 -4.02 -2.59 -22.03
N MET A 181 -4.63 -2.15 -20.93
CA MET A 181 -6.08 -2.30 -20.76
C MET A 181 -6.70 -0.92 -20.53
N ASP A 182 -7.23 -0.40 -21.64
CA ASP A 182 -8.53 0.23 -21.74
C ASP A 182 -8.89 1.33 -20.73
N ALA A 183 -8.32 2.51 -20.93
CA ALA A 183 -8.98 3.76 -20.58
C ALA A 183 -10.01 4.11 -21.67
N SER A 184 -11.13 3.38 -21.72
CA SER A 184 -12.28 3.79 -22.52
C SER A 184 -13.02 4.92 -21.79
N HIS A 185 -12.71 6.14 -22.23
CA HIS A 185 -13.35 7.39 -21.83
C HIS A 185 -14.84 7.38 -22.21
N SER A 186 -15.73 7.16 -21.24
CA SER A 186 -17.16 7.49 -21.39
C SER A 186 -17.40 8.93 -20.92
N ALA A 187 -17.26 9.86 -21.86
CA ALA A 187 -17.64 11.25 -21.69
C ALA A 187 -19.15 11.38 -21.91
N VAL A 188 -19.90 11.57 -20.82
CA VAL A 188 -21.30 12.02 -20.90
C VAL A 188 -21.36 13.38 -20.22
N ALA A 189 -21.45 14.40 -21.06
CA ALA A 189 -21.76 15.76 -20.65
C ALA A 189 -23.17 15.80 -20.06
N ALA A 190 -23.28 16.16 -18.79
CA ALA A 190 -24.52 16.64 -18.20
C ALA A 190 -24.26 18.02 -17.61
N GLU A 191 -24.47 19.03 -18.45
CA GLU A 191 -24.82 20.38 -18.04
C GLU A 191 -26.02 20.30 -17.08
N SER A 192 -25.82 20.67 -15.82
CA SER A 192 -26.92 21.08 -14.95
C SER A 192 -26.39 22.13 -14.01
N GLY A 193 -26.77 23.37 -14.29
CA GLY A 193 -26.42 24.50 -13.45
C GLY A 193 -27.14 24.53 -12.11
N ILE A 194 -26.66 25.51 -11.32
CA ILE A 194 -27.36 26.28 -10.26
C ILE A 194 -27.35 25.61 -8.86
N PRO A 195 -27.31 26.35 -7.73
CA PRO A 195 -26.77 27.70 -7.41
C PRO A 195 -25.73 27.71 -6.28
N VAL A 196 -25.00 28.82 -6.18
CA VAL A 196 -24.29 29.26 -4.96
C VAL A 196 -25.32 29.55 -3.86
N LEU A 197 -25.29 28.80 -2.75
CA LEU A 197 -25.93 29.21 -1.50
C LEU A 197 -24.98 29.03 -0.32
N ASN A 198 -24.47 30.18 0.12
CA ASN A 198 -23.94 30.42 1.46
C ASN A 198 -25.00 30.07 2.51
N ALA A 199 -24.64 29.24 3.49
CA ALA A 199 -25.31 29.24 4.78
C ALA A 199 -24.35 28.78 5.88
N SER A 200 -23.84 29.77 6.63
CA SER A 200 -23.48 29.57 8.05
C SER A 200 -24.67 28.98 8.78
N SER A 201 -24.52 27.80 9.38
CA SER A 201 -25.51 27.30 10.33
C SER A 201 -24.88 26.79 11.61
N LYS A 202 -25.35 27.41 12.68
CA LYS A 202 -24.99 27.29 14.10
C LYS A 202 -25.86 26.20 14.73
N ARG A 203 -25.26 25.45 15.68
CA ARG A 203 -25.91 24.63 16.74
C ARG A 203 -26.61 23.37 16.19
N SER A 204 -26.64 22.24 16.87
CA SER A 204 -27.11 22.05 18.24
C SER A 204 -26.70 20.67 18.74
N SER A 205 -26.33 20.59 20.02
CA SER A 205 -26.27 19.34 20.78
C SER A 205 -27.63 18.63 20.77
N ALA A 206 -27.63 17.32 20.55
CA ALA A 206 -28.79 16.45 20.72
C ALA A 206 -28.66 15.66 22.04
N PRO A 207 -29.79 15.29 22.68
CA PRO A 207 -29.81 14.63 23.99
C PRO A 207 -29.65 13.11 23.87
N ASN A 208 -29.17 12.53 24.98
CA ASN A 208 -29.09 11.10 25.30
C ASN A 208 -30.30 10.30 24.81
N ALA A 209 -30.02 9.27 24.01
CA ALA A 209 -30.94 8.14 23.82
C ALA A 209 -30.44 6.99 24.70
N GLU A 210 -31.20 6.66 25.74
CA GLU A 210 -31.02 5.44 26.54
C GLU A 210 -31.30 4.23 25.64
N ILE A 211 -30.29 3.37 25.49
CA ILE A 211 -30.39 2.07 24.84
C ILE A 211 -30.80 1.05 25.94
N PRO A 212 -31.84 0.24 25.72
CA PRO A 212 -32.19 -0.82 26.68
C PRO A 212 -31.09 -1.90 26.71
N ASP A 213 -30.63 -2.14 27.94
CA ASP A 213 -29.64 -3.14 28.35
C ASP A 213 -30.16 -4.55 28.07
N LEU A 214 -29.74 -5.14 26.95
CA LEU A 214 -29.88 -6.57 26.69
C LEU A 214 -28.67 -7.26 27.30
N GLY A 215 -28.91 -7.96 28.41
CA GLY A 215 -27.90 -8.68 29.16
C GLY A 215 -27.18 -9.72 28.30
N GLU A 216 -25.94 -9.43 27.98
CA GLU A 216 -24.99 -10.38 27.39
C GLU A 216 -24.13 -10.98 28.50
N GLU A 217 -24.23 -12.30 28.63
CA GLU A 217 -23.47 -13.11 29.56
C GLU A 217 -21.99 -13.00 29.21
N ARG A 218 -21.25 -12.34 30.11
CA ARG A 218 -19.87 -11.93 29.94
C ARG A 218 -18.92 -13.12 30.13
N GLU A 219 -18.62 -13.83 29.03
CA GLU A 219 -17.51 -14.77 29.00
C GLU A 219 -16.19 -14.00 29.21
N SER A 220 -15.52 -14.32 30.31
CA SER A 220 -14.39 -13.55 30.82
C SER A 220 -13.14 -13.78 29.96
N ALA A 221 -12.86 -12.85 29.06
CA ALA A 221 -11.56 -12.77 28.41
C ALA A 221 -10.44 -12.50 29.46
N PRO A 222 -9.26 -13.11 29.29
CA PRO A 222 -8.15 -12.98 30.25
C PRO A 222 -7.70 -11.52 30.37
N GLN A 223 -7.61 -11.03 31.62
CA GLN A 223 -7.12 -9.70 31.91
C GLN A 223 -5.66 -9.54 31.44
N PRO A 224 -5.34 -8.47 30.69
CA PRO A 224 -3.94 -8.14 30.41
C PRO A 224 -3.23 -7.68 31.69
N PRO A 225 -1.93 -7.97 31.82
CA PRO A 225 -1.15 -7.67 33.01
C PRO A 225 -1.11 -6.16 33.39
N PRO A 226 -1.08 -5.83 34.70
CA PRO A 226 -1.28 -4.46 35.21
C PRO A 226 -0.16 -3.44 34.94
N HIS A 227 0.88 -3.76 34.17
CA HIS A 227 2.08 -2.93 34.04
C HIS A 227 2.13 -1.98 32.82
N LEU A 228 1.13 -1.99 31.93
CA LEU A 228 1.10 -1.08 30.76
C LEU A 228 0.05 0.03 30.85
N ARG A 229 -0.26 0.51 32.06
CA ARG A 229 -0.98 1.77 32.25
C ARG A 229 -0.06 2.96 31.96
N ARG A 230 0.27 3.19 30.68
CA ARG A 230 1.02 4.38 30.23
C ARG A 230 0.23 5.64 30.58
N SER A 231 0.77 6.36 31.56
CA SER A 231 0.31 7.65 32.04
C SER A 231 0.24 8.67 30.90
N ARG A 232 -0.97 8.95 30.41
CA ARG A 232 -1.25 10.13 29.58
C ARG A 232 -1.18 11.39 30.44
N ARG A 233 0.03 11.84 30.78
CA ARG A 233 0.23 13.20 31.32
C ARG A 233 0.12 14.22 30.20
N SER A 234 -1.07 14.82 30.11
CA SER A 234 -1.34 16.03 29.32
C SER A 234 -0.53 17.20 29.91
N ASN A 235 0.60 17.54 29.31
CA ASN A 235 1.31 18.78 29.59
C ASN A 235 0.78 19.90 28.69
N ARG A 236 -0.29 20.55 29.16
CA ARG A 236 -0.81 21.80 28.59
C ARG A 236 -0.04 22.97 29.18
N LYS A 237 1.15 23.28 28.66
CA LYS A 237 1.85 24.54 28.96
C LYS A 237 1.16 25.68 28.20
N LYS A 238 0.46 26.54 28.94
CA LYS A 238 0.11 27.89 28.50
C LYS A 238 1.37 28.75 28.59
N LEU A 239 1.90 29.22 27.46
CA LEU A 239 2.75 30.42 27.47
C LEU A 239 1.83 31.64 27.46
N ARG A 240 2.16 32.58 28.36
CA ARG A 240 1.65 33.95 28.38
C ARG A 240 2.46 34.80 27.41
#